data_AF-A0A1F4DML0-F1
#
_entry.id   AF-A0A1F4DML0-F1
#
_cell.length_a   1.000
_cell.length_b   1.000
_cell.length_c   1.000
_cell.angle_alpha   90.00
_cell.angle_beta   90.00
_cell.angle_gamma   90.00
#
_symmetry.space_group_name_H-M   'P 1'
#
loop_
_entity.id
_entity.type
_entity.pdbx_description
1 polymer ?
#
loop_
_entity_poly.entity_id
_entity_poly.type
_entity_poly.pdbx_seq_one_letter_code
_entity_poly.pdbx_strand_id
1 'polypeptide(L)'
;MIIDAHVHLTRPGYVRSKFLCGNSRMASSLYNRVHKTNITPDDYVNMVKDRVDPTGKKLIAAMDEAGIDKSVIFGVDWAYGVTGEPKVSNREQNKYLAQYSKQYPGRFIPLAALDPRRPDVIEQATEAIEEWGMKGFKLMPSAGFKPNDPLCFPFYEKCAEWGVPIMFHSGGLEFNWEYSSPNLIASAAEEFPKVKMIMAHAGLESWEQCRLACAALPNVFMDISIRQFDYQINRQKFYDWLRDMIDWTGPWKILFATDAPLPTFYLPTKEWVQAIKEPKTDIVFTKEEREIILGRAAEAVFG
;
A
#
# COMPACT_ATOMS: atom_id res chain seq x y z
N MET A 1 -2.86 10.98 -16.70
CA MET A 1 -3.46 9.87 -15.93
C MET A 1 -2.77 9.82 -14.58
N ILE A 2 -3.53 9.72 -13.50
CA ILE A 2 -3.06 9.59 -12.11
C ILE A 2 -3.59 8.26 -11.56
N ILE A 3 -2.69 7.47 -10.95
CA ILE A 3 -3.02 6.19 -10.32
C ILE A 3 -2.56 6.21 -8.88
N ASP A 4 -3.48 5.99 -7.95
CA ASP A 4 -3.17 5.76 -6.55
C ASP A 4 -2.90 4.27 -6.31
N ALA A 5 -1.63 3.92 -6.08
CA ALA A 5 -1.19 2.53 -6.01
C ALA A 5 -1.50 1.83 -4.68
N HIS A 6 -2.02 2.52 -3.66
CA HIS A 6 -2.28 1.90 -2.36
C HIS A 6 -3.54 2.49 -1.72
N VAL A 7 -4.65 1.74 -1.77
CA VAL A 7 -5.89 2.11 -1.09
C VAL A 7 -6.51 0.91 -0.39
N HIS A 8 -6.84 1.09 0.89
CA HIS A 8 -7.60 0.12 1.66
C HIS A 8 -9.10 0.39 1.55
N LEU A 9 -9.84 -0.59 1.02
CA LEU A 9 -11.30 -0.57 1.02
C LEU A 9 -11.83 -1.62 1.99
N THR A 10 -12.40 -1.16 3.11
CA THR A 10 -12.83 -2.03 4.21
C THR A 10 -14.33 -1.95 4.46
N ARG A 11 -14.91 -3.05 4.98
CA ARG A 11 -16.31 -3.14 5.42
C ARG A 11 -16.38 -3.51 6.90
N PRO A 12 -17.55 -3.35 7.55
CA PRO A 12 -17.72 -3.83 8.91
C PRO A 12 -17.43 -5.34 8.97
N GLY A 13 -16.59 -5.74 9.92
CA GLY A 13 -16.18 -7.13 10.11
C GLY A 13 -14.92 -7.57 9.36
N TYR A 14 -14.25 -6.68 8.61
CA TYR A 14 -12.97 -6.98 7.95
C TYR A 14 -11.76 -6.92 8.90
N VAL A 15 -11.83 -6.03 9.90
CA VAL A 15 -10.80 -5.83 10.91
C VAL A 15 -11.34 -6.17 12.30
N ARG A 16 -10.47 -6.66 13.18
CA ARG A 16 -10.83 -6.92 14.59
C ARG A 16 -10.65 -5.69 15.45
N SER A 17 -11.39 -5.61 16.55
CA SER A 17 -11.28 -4.54 17.55
C SER A 17 -9.87 -4.38 18.11
N LYS A 18 -9.15 -5.48 18.37
CA LYS A 18 -7.75 -5.42 18.84
C LYS A 18 -6.79 -4.73 17.86
N PHE A 19 -7.00 -4.92 16.55
CA PHE A 19 -6.24 -4.20 15.53
C PHE A 19 -6.49 -2.69 15.66
N LEU A 20 -7.78 -2.30 15.72
CA LEU A 20 -8.18 -0.90 15.87
C LEU A 20 -7.58 -0.27 17.14
N CYS A 21 -7.56 -0.98 18.27
CA CYS A 21 -6.96 -0.49 19.52
C CYS A 21 -5.43 -0.37 19.46
N GLY A 22 -4.75 -1.31 18.79
CA GLY A 22 -3.29 -1.26 18.64
C GLY A 22 -2.86 -0.14 17.71
N ASN A 23 -3.50 -0.07 16.55
CA ASN A 23 -3.24 0.96 15.55
C ASN A 23 -3.64 2.35 16.08
N SER A 24 -4.74 2.48 16.82
CA SER A 24 -5.21 3.80 17.29
C SER A 24 -4.20 4.51 18.21
N ARG A 25 -3.38 3.79 18.98
CA ARG A 25 -2.32 4.41 19.80
C ARG A 25 -1.25 5.07 18.94
N MET A 26 -0.80 4.36 17.92
CA MET A 26 0.19 4.85 16.98
C MET A 26 -0.39 5.99 16.14
N ALA A 27 -1.56 5.77 15.56
CA ALA A 27 -2.21 6.71 14.67
C ALA A 27 -2.63 8.01 15.38
N SER A 28 -3.09 7.95 16.64
CA SER A 28 -3.39 9.15 17.44
C SER A 28 -2.11 9.91 17.81
N SER A 29 -1.01 9.22 18.12
CA SER A 29 0.29 9.85 18.38
C SER A 29 0.80 10.62 17.16
N LEU A 30 0.70 10.01 15.97
CA LEU A 30 1.05 10.65 14.69
C LEU A 30 0.13 11.85 14.40
N TYR A 31 -1.19 11.68 14.60
CA TYR A 31 -2.18 12.75 14.42
C TYR A 31 -1.86 13.96 15.30
N ASN A 32 -1.60 13.73 16.59
CA ASN A 32 -1.23 14.77 17.55
C ASN A 32 0.03 15.53 17.12
N ARG A 33 1.03 14.83 16.57
CA ARG A 33 2.28 15.45 16.12
C ARG A 33 2.07 16.35 14.89
N VAL A 34 1.26 15.91 13.93
CA VAL A 34 0.95 16.66 12.70
C VAL A 34 0.09 17.88 13.03
N HIS A 35 -1.02 17.68 13.73
CA HIS A 35 -2.02 18.71 13.96
C HIS A 35 -1.82 19.54 15.23
N LYS A 36 -0.76 19.25 16.00
CA LYS A 36 -0.47 19.89 17.29
C LYS A 36 -1.65 19.79 18.27
N THR A 37 -2.23 18.60 18.34
CA THR A 37 -3.37 18.27 19.22
C THR A 37 -2.95 17.27 20.31
N ASN A 38 -3.88 16.91 21.19
CA ASN A 38 -3.67 15.90 22.23
C ASN A 38 -4.89 14.97 22.36
N ILE A 39 -5.35 14.42 21.23
CA ILE A 39 -6.45 13.47 21.21
C ILE A 39 -6.02 12.11 21.76
N THR A 40 -6.96 11.40 22.38
CA THR A 40 -6.74 10.04 22.88
C THR A 40 -6.87 9.02 21.73
N PRO A 41 -6.41 7.76 21.93
CA PRO A 41 -6.68 6.69 20.99
C PRO A 41 -8.18 6.47 20.73
N ASP A 42 -9.04 6.66 21.74
CA ASP A 42 -10.49 6.51 21.60
C ASP A 42 -11.12 7.63 20.77
N ASP A 43 -10.64 8.87 20.95
CA ASP A 43 -11.01 10.00 20.09
C ASP A 43 -10.67 9.71 18.63
N TYR A 44 -9.46 9.19 18.37
CA TYR A 44 -9.04 8.82 17.02
C TYR A 44 -9.93 7.73 16.42
N VAL A 45 -10.23 6.66 17.19
CA VAL A 45 -11.17 5.61 16.73
C VAL A 45 -12.53 6.22 16.38
N ASN A 46 -13.04 7.14 17.19
CA ASN A 46 -14.30 7.83 16.93
C ASN A 46 -14.28 8.71 15.67
N MET A 47 -13.13 9.29 15.32
CA MET A 47 -12.97 10.06 14.09
C MET A 47 -12.95 9.19 12.83
N VAL A 48 -12.42 7.97 12.93
CA VAL A 48 -12.21 7.09 11.76
C VAL A 48 -13.30 6.04 11.58
N LYS A 49 -14.09 5.71 12.62
CA LYS A 49 -15.11 4.64 12.57
C LYS A 49 -16.13 4.80 11.44
N ASP A 50 -16.46 6.04 11.05
CA ASP A 50 -17.46 6.34 10.03
C ASP A 50 -16.88 6.40 8.60
N ARG A 51 -15.58 6.12 8.44
CA ARG A 51 -14.89 6.06 7.13
C ARG A 51 -15.04 4.75 6.39
N VAL A 52 -15.73 3.77 6.99
CA VAL A 52 -16.10 2.54 6.29
C VAL A 52 -16.86 2.93 5.01
N ASP A 53 -16.37 2.40 3.89
CA ASP A 53 -16.96 2.62 2.56
C ASP A 53 -17.32 1.26 1.95
N PRO A 54 -18.43 0.66 2.39
CA PRO A 54 -18.84 -0.66 1.92
C PRO A 54 -19.39 -0.64 0.48
N THR A 55 -19.25 0.47 -0.23
CA THR A 55 -19.76 0.63 -1.61
C THR A 55 -18.72 1.22 -2.57
N GLY A 56 -17.55 1.63 -2.08
CA GLY A 56 -16.57 2.40 -2.85
C GLY A 56 -17.01 3.82 -3.24
N LYS A 57 -18.22 4.27 -2.88
CA LYS A 57 -18.77 5.58 -3.31
C LYS A 57 -18.01 6.76 -2.72
N LYS A 58 -17.59 6.67 -1.45
CA LYS A 58 -16.80 7.72 -0.81
C LYS A 58 -15.42 7.80 -1.46
N LEU A 59 -14.83 6.65 -1.77
CA LEU A 59 -13.56 6.56 -2.49
C LEU A 59 -13.67 7.16 -3.89
N ILE A 60 -14.69 6.80 -4.68
CA ILE A 60 -14.92 7.37 -6.02
C ILE A 60 -15.06 8.90 -5.95
N ALA A 61 -15.86 9.42 -5.01
CA ALA A 61 -16.01 10.87 -4.86
C ALA A 61 -14.66 11.56 -4.52
N ALA A 62 -13.86 10.96 -3.65
CA ALA A 62 -12.53 11.48 -3.31
C ALA A 62 -11.55 11.39 -4.50
N MET A 63 -11.63 10.33 -5.31
CA MET A 63 -10.85 10.19 -6.53
C MET A 63 -11.21 11.27 -7.55
N ASP A 64 -12.51 11.49 -7.79
CA ASP A 64 -13.01 12.51 -8.72
C ASP A 64 -12.57 13.92 -8.29
N GLU A 65 -12.66 14.23 -6.99
CA GLU A 65 -12.23 15.52 -6.44
C GLU A 65 -10.70 15.73 -6.58
N ALA A 66 -9.91 14.68 -6.40
CA ALA A 66 -8.45 14.72 -6.49
C ALA A 66 -7.92 14.60 -7.93
N GLY A 67 -8.76 14.21 -8.89
CA GLY A 67 -8.37 13.91 -10.27
C GLY A 67 -7.63 12.58 -10.42
N ILE A 68 -7.92 11.60 -9.57
CA ILE A 68 -7.37 10.24 -9.64
C ILE A 68 -8.21 9.40 -10.60
N ASP A 69 -7.57 8.85 -11.63
CA ASP A 69 -8.24 8.05 -12.66
C ASP A 69 -8.48 6.62 -12.16
N LYS A 70 -7.45 5.99 -11.57
CA LYS A 70 -7.49 4.62 -11.05
C LYS A 70 -6.95 4.53 -9.62
N SER A 71 -7.49 3.61 -8.83
CA SER A 71 -6.92 3.22 -7.53
C SER A 71 -6.70 1.73 -7.44
N VAL A 72 -5.54 1.33 -6.94
CA VAL A 72 -5.24 -0.05 -6.57
C VAL A 72 -5.87 -0.31 -5.20
N ILE A 73 -6.82 -1.24 -5.14
CA ILE A 73 -7.61 -1.51 -3.93
C ILE A 73 -7.32 -2.90 -3.36
N PHE A 74 -7.21 -3.00 -2.04
CA PHE A 74 -7.04 -4.27 -1.36
C PHE A 74 -7.45 -4.24 0.12
N GLY A 75 -7.68 -5.44 0.67
CA GLY A 75 -7.83 -5.66 2.11
C GLY A 75 -6.48 -5.95 2.77
N VAL A 76 -6.53 -6.58 3.95
CA VAL A 76 -5.35 -7.15 4.62
C VAL A 76 -5.75 -8.51 5.19
N ASP A 77 -4.91 -9.52 4.99
CA ASP A 77 -5.12 -10.83 5.61
C ASP A 77 -4.52 -10.87 7.02
N TRP A 78 -5.40 -10.95 8.02
CA TRP A 78 -5.03 -10.95 9.43
C TRP A 78 -5.14 -12.33 10.10
N ALA A 79 -5.57 -13.37 9.37
CA ALA A 79 -6.03 -14.61 10.00
C ALA A 79 -4.96 -15.32 10.84
N TYR A 80 -3.72 -15.33 10.36
CA TYR A 80 -2.56 -15.89 11.08
C TYR A 80 -1.72 -14.80 11.76
N GLY A 81 -2.23 -13.58 11.78
CA GLY A 81 -1.66 -12.41 12.43
C GLY A 81 -1.88 -12.35 13.93
N VAL A 82 -1.24 -11.37 14.58
CA VAL A 82 -1.40 -11.06 16.01
C VAL A 82 -2.87 -10.81 16.38
N THR A 83 -3.67 -10.38 15.41
CA THR A 83 -5.08 -10.07 15.60
C THR A 83 -5.96 -11.29 15.37
N GLY A 84 -5.59 -12.27 14.55
CA GLY A 84 -6.38 -13.47 14.24
C GLY A 84 -7.55 -13.22 13.26
N GLU A 85 -8.29 -14.27 12.92
CA GLU A 85 -9.29 -14.21 11.85
C GLU A 85 -10.47 -13.25 12.15
N PRO A 86 -10.78 -12.32 11.21
CA PRO A 86 -11.91 -11.40 11.34
C PRO A 86 -13.26 -12.08 11.09
N LYS A 87 -14.36 -11.35 11.31
CA LYS A 87 -15.73 -11.89 11.16
C LYS A 87 -16.07 -12.27 9.70
N VAL A 88 -15.56 -11.50 8.74
CA VAL A 88 -15.66 -11.82 7.31
C VAL A 88 -14.35 -12.47 6.90
N SER A 89 -14.41 -13.69 6.38
CA SER A 89 -13.22 -14.43 5.94
C SER A 89 -12.47 -13.67 4.86
N ASN A 90 -11.15 -13.84 4.79
CA ASN A 90 -10.33 -13.18 3.79
C ASN A 90 -10.80 -13.46 2.35
N ARG A 91 -11.16 -14.72 2.04
CA ARG A 91 -11.72 -15.13 0.75
C ARG A 91 -12.96 -14.29 0.36
N GLU A 92 -13.89 -14.09 1.29
CA GLU A 92 -15.05 -13.23 1.08
C GLU A 92 -14.68 -11.75 0.94
N GLN A 93 -13.70 -11.26 1.71
CA GLN A 93 -13.23 -9.87 1.57
C GLN A 93 -12.68 -9.61 0.16
N ASN A 94 -11.82 -10.51 -0.35
CA ASN A 94 -11.28 -10.45 -1.70
C ASN A 94 -12.39 -10.51 -2.75
N LYS A 95 -13.35 -11.43 -2.61
CA LYS A 95 -14.50 -11.53 -3.52
C LYS A 95 -15.30 -10.23 -3.61
N TYR A 96 -15.56 -9.57 -2.48
CA TYR A 96 -16.23 -8.26 -2.49
C TYR A 96 -15.42 -7.17 -3.19
N LEU A 97 -14.09 -7.15 -3.02
CA LEU A 97 -13.21 -6.20 -3.71
C LEU A 97 -13.25 -6.37 -5.24
N ALA A 98 -13.24 -7.63 -5.71
CA ALA A 98 -13.42 -7.91 -7.14
C ALA A 98 -14.79 -7.44 -7.65
N GLN A 99 -15.86 -7.66 -6.87
CA GLN A 99 -17.20 -7.19 -7.21
C GLN A 99 -17.27 -5.66 -7.28
N TYR A 100 -16.61 -4.94 -6.37
CA TYR A 100 -16.55 -3.47 -6.42
C TYR A 100 -15.82 -2.97 -7.67
N SER A 101 -14.72 -3.61 -8.06
CA SER A 101 -14.03 -3.25 -9.31
C SER A 101 -14.94 -3.40 -10.53
N LYS A 102 -15.79 -4.42 -10.56
CA LYS A 102 -16.80 -4.60 -11.64
C LYS A 102 -17.92 -3.55 -11.60
N GLN A 103 -18.25 -2.99 -10.43
CA GLN A 103 -19.26 -1.91 -10.30
C GLN A 103 -18.76 -0.56 -10.81
N TYR A 104 -17.45 -0.33 -10.81
CA TYR A 104 -16.82 0.89 -11.32
C TYR A 104 -15.75 0.55 -12.36
N PRO A 105 -16.16 0.08 -13.57
CA PRO A 105 -15.22 -0.36 -14.59
C PRO A 105 -14.16 0.69 -14.91
N GLY A 106 -12.89 0.28 -14.92
CA GLY A 106 -11.76 1.15 -15.22
C GLY A 106 -11.34 2.10 -14.10
N ARG A 107 -12.01 2.10 -12.93
CA ARG A 107 -11.64 2.93 -11.77
C ARG A 107 -10.79 2.19 -10.74
N PHE A 108 -10.93 0.87 -10.64
CA PHE A 108 -10.25 0.07 -9.62
C PHE A 108 -9.40 -1.05 -10.22
N ILE A 109 -8.19 -1.19 -9.67
CA ILE A 109 -7.27 -2.31 -9.91
C ILE A 109 -7.27 -3.16 -8.62
N PRO A 110 -8.03 -4.25 -8.54
CA PRO A 110 -8.17 -4.98 -7.29
C PRO A 110 -7.02 -5.97 -7.10
N LEU A 111 -6.39 -5.96 -5.92
CA LEU A 111 -5.45 -7.00 -5.49
C LEU A 111 -6.10 -7.87 -4.42
N ALA A 112 -5.77 -9.16 -4.42
CA ALA A 112 -6.18 -10.08 -3.36
C ALA A 112 -5.19 -10.02 -2.20
N ALA A 113 -5.66 -9.79 -0.99
CA ALA A 113 -4.82 -9.90 0.19
C ALA A 113 -4.77 -11.37 0.63
N LEU A 114 -3.58 -11.97 0.73
CA LEU A 114 -3.43 -13.39 1.12
C LEU A 114 -2.23 -13.57 2.05
N ASP A 115 -2.33 -14.54 2.96
CA ASP A 115 -1.23 -15.03 3.78
C ASP A 115 -0.65 -16.32 3.19
N PRO A 116 0.65 -16.37 2.82
CA PRO A 116 1.30 -17.57 2.28
C PRO A 116 1.26 -18.80 3.18
N ARG A 117 0.99 -18.65 4.48
CA ARG A 117 0.87 -19.77 5.43
C ARG A 117 -0.45 -20.55 5.30
N ARG A 118 -1.42 -20.05 4.54
CA ARG A 118 -2.71 -20.73 4.33
C ARG A 118 -2.52 -22.06 3.60
N PRO A 119 -3.09 -23.18 4.10
CA PRO A 119 -3.03 -24.45 3.40
C PRO A 119 -3.64 -24.42 1.99
N ASP A 120 -4.64 -23.57 1.79
CA ASP A 120 -5.37 -23.37 0.54
C ASP A 120 -4.94 -22.12 -0.23
N VAL A 121 -3.76 -21.53 0.09
CA VAL A 121 -3.34 -20.24 -0.49
C VAL A 121 -3.28 -20.26 -2.02
N ILE A 122 -2.81 -21.36 -2.62
CA ILE A 122 -2.68 -21.48 -4.07
C ILE A 122 -4.06 -21.60 -4.74
N GLU A 123 -5.02 -22.30 -4.11
CA GLU A 123 -6.40 -22.36 -4.58
C GLU A 123 -7.03 -20.96 -4.57
N GLN A 124 -6.93 -20.24 -3.44
CA GLN A 124 -7.48 -18.89 -3.33
C GLN A 124 -6.79 -17.91 -4.28
N ALA A 125 -5.48 -18.04 -4.49
CA ALA A 125 -4.74 -17.22 -5.45
C ALA A 125 -5.21 -17.46 -6.89
N THR A 126 -5.43 -18.74 -7.24
CA THR A 126 -5.93 -19.14 -8.56
C THR A 126 -7.34 -18.59 -8.79
N GLU A 127 -8.25 -18.76 -7.83
CA GLU A 127 -9.61 -18.22 -7.90
C GLU A 127 -9.60 -16.68 -8.05
N ALA A 128 -8.75 -15.99 -7.28
CA ALA A 128 -8.63 -14.54 -7.33
C ALA A 128 -8.21 -14.04 -8.72
N ILE A 129 -7.20 -14.65 -9.33
CA ILE A 129 -6.67 -14.24 -10.63
C ILE A 129 -7.59 -14.70 -11.77
N GLU A 130 -7.92 -15.98 -11.83
CA GLU A 130 -8.55 -16.61 -12.99
C GLU A 130 -10.08 -16.41 -13.02
N GLU A 131 -10.75 -16.41 -11.85
CA GLU A 131 -12.21 -16.26 -11.79
C GLU A 131 -12.65 -14.83 -11.49
N TRP A 132 -11.97 -14.16 -10.57
CA TRP A 132 -12.39 -12.84 -10.11
C TRP A 132 -11.76 -11.68 -10.88
N GLY A 133 -10.67 -11.94 -11.60
CA GLY A 133 -9.97 -10.95 -12.41
C GLY A 133 -9.11 -9.98 -11.59
N MET A 134 -8.65 -10.41 -10.41
CA MET A 134 -7.69 -9.68 -9.59
C MET A 134 -6.37 -9.48 -10.35
N LYS A 135 -5.64 -8.42 -10.02
CA LYS A 135 -4.46 -7.95 -10.77
C LYS A 135 -3.15 -8.14 -10.01
N GLY A 136 -3.16 -8.97 -8.97
CA GLY A 136 -2.00 -9.25 -8.13
C GLY A 136 -2.39 -9.39 -6.67
N PHE A 137 -1.39 -9.28 -5.79
CA PHE A 137 -1.55 -9.65 -4.39
C PHE A 137 -1.01 -8.60 -3.41
N LYS A 138 -1.62 -8.52 -2.23
CA LYS A 138 -1.12 -7.77 -1.07
C LYS A 138 -0.75 -8.73 0.06
N LEU A 139 0.47 -8.63 0.55
CA LEU A 139 1.01 -9.46 1.62
C LEU A 139 1.33 -8.59 2.84
N MET A 140 1.10 -9.16 4.03
CA MET A 140 1.35 -8.50 5.32
C MET A 140 2.38 -9.29 6.15
N PRO A 141 3.70 -9.17 5.86
CA PRO A 141 4.73 -9.92 6.59
C PRO A 141 4.69 -9.74 8.11
N SER A 142 4.34 -8.54 8.61
CA SER A 142 4.19 -8.32 10.05
C SER A 142 3.06 -9.12 10.70
N ALA A 143 2.19 -9.77 9.92
CA ALA A 143 1.29 -10.80 10.41
C ALA A 143 2.02 -12.09 10.84
N GLY A 144 3.33 -12.22 10.63
CA GLY A 144 4.14 -13.27 11.26
C GLY A 144 4.87 -14.21 10.29
N PHE A 145 5.25 -13.74 9.11
CA PHE A 145 6.08 -14.51 8.18
C PHE A 145 7.18 -13.63 7.58
N LYS A 146 8.32 -14.23 7.23
CA LYS A 146 9.41 -13.54 6.54
C LYS A 146 9.19 -13.67 5.02
N PRO A 147 9.31 -12.58 4.24
CA PRO A 147 9.12 -12.63 2.79
C PRO A 147 10.06 -13.59 2.06
N ASN A 148 11.28 -13.80 2.57
CA ASN A 148 12.26 -14.73 2.01
C ASN A 148 12.22 -16.13 2.63
N ASP A 149 11.18 -16.46 3.40
CA ASP A 149 10.99 -17.82 3.90
C ASP A 149 10.60 -18.74 2.74
N PRO A 150 11.23 -19.92 2.57
CA PRO A 150 10.87 -20.90 1.54
C PRO A 150 9.39 -21.28 1.51
N LEU A 151 8.66 -21.12 2.63
CA LEU A 151 7.21 -21.26 2.67
C LEU A 151 6.47 -20.38 1.65
N CYS A 152 7.01 -19.18 1.36
CA CYS A 152 6.37 -18.24 0.43
C CYS A 152 6.65 -18.57 -1.04
N PHE A 153 7.64 -19.41 -1.34
CA PHE A 153 8.17 -19.59 -2.69
C PHE A 153 7.14 -20.16 -3.67
N PRO A 154 6.34 -21.19 -3.32
CA PRO A 154 5.30 -21.68 -4.23
C PRO A 154 4.30 -20.59 -4.63
N PHE A 155 4.02 -19.64 -3.74
CA PHE A 155 3.16 -18.50 -4.03
C PHE A 155 3.81 -17.54 -5.03
N TYR A 156 5.10 -17.26 -4.87
CA TYR A 156 5.85 -16.39 -5.79
C TYR A 156 6.03 -17.02 -7.17
N GLU A 157 6.24 -18.34 -7.25
CA GLU A 157 6.29 -19.09 -8.51
C GLU A 157 4.98 -18.93 -9.29
N LYS A 158 3.83 -19.10 -8.64
CA LYS A 158 2.52 -18.86 -9.27
C LYS A 158 2.35 -17.40 -9.71
N CYS A 159 2.78 -16.44 -8.91
CA CYS A 159 2.75 -15.02 -9.31
C CYS A 159 3.61 -14.75 -10.55
N ALA A 160 4.77 -15.41 -10.67
CA ALA A 160 5.64 -15.32 -11.83
C ALA A 160 5.00 -15.95 -13.08
N GLU A 161 4.29 -17.08 -12.93
CA GLU A 161 3.54 -17.72 -14.03
C GLU A 161 2.43 -16.82 -14.56
N TRP A 162 1.64 -16.20 -13.67
CA TRP A 162 0.57 -15.29 -14.06
C TRP A 162 1.07 -13.91 -14.50
N GLY A 163 2.34 -13.57 -14.23
CA GLY A 163 2.92 -12.27 -14.52
C GLY A 163 2.33 -11.13 -13.68
N VAL A 164 1.88 -11.42 -12.47
CA VAL A 164 1.20 -10.44 -11.60
C VAL A 164 2.10 -9.92 -10.47
N PRO A 165 1.96 -8.65 -10.07
CA PRO A 165 2.74 -8.05 -9.00
C PRO A 165 2.32 -8.51 -7.60
N ILE A 166 3.26 -8.36 -6.66
CA ILE A 166 3.02 -8.52 -5.23
C ILE A 166 3.40 -7.22 -4.51
N MET A 167 2.46 -6.64 -3.78
CA MET A 167 2.72 -5.56 -2.85
C MET A 167 2.92 -6.10 -1.45
N PHE A 168 3.99 -5.70 -0.78
CA PHE A 168 4.27 -6.02 0.60
C PHE A 168 4.02 -4.80 1.48
N HIS A 169 3.44 -5.02 2.65
CA HIS A 169 3.67 -4.07 3.75
C HIS A 169 5.17 -4.01 4.06
N SER A 170 5.74 -2.80 4.11
CA SER A 170 7.17 -2.61 4.32
C SER A 170 7.46 -1.43 5.25
N GLY A 171 8.48 -1.60 6.09
CA GLY A 171 8.87 -0.63 7.10
C GLY A 171 8.22 -0.88 8.47
N GLY A 172 8.72 -0.13 9.45
CA GLY A 172 8.34 -0.28 10.85
C GLY A 172 7.06 0.48 11.20
N LEU A 173 5.90 -0.13 10.96
CA LEU A 173 4.63 0.21 11.59
C LEU A 173 3.82 -1.08 11.70
N GLU A 174 3.15 -1.29 12.85
CA GLU A 174 2.21 -2.39 13.10
C GLU A 174 2.80 -3.81 13.16
N PHE A 175 3.09 -4.26 14.39
CA PHE A 175 3.48 -5.64 14.73
C PHE A 175 4.78 -6.12 14.06
N ASN A 176 5.50 -7.07 14.67
CA ASN A 176 6.67 -7.78 14.11
C ASN A 176 7.53 -6.97 13.09
N TRP A 177 8.10 -5.84 13.51
CA TRP A 177 8.72 -4.85 12.61
C TRP A 177 9.85 -5.43 11.76
N GLU A 178 10.56 -6.42 12.30
CA GLU A 178 11.62 -7.15 11.61
C GLU A 178 11.14 -7.86 10.33
N TYR A 179 9.90 -8.36 10.31
CA TYR A 179 9.39 -9.13 9.17
C TYR A 179 9.00 -8.25 7.99
N SER A 180 8.74 -6.98 8.23
CA SER A 180 8.45 -5.98 7.18
C SER A 180 9.72 -5.25 6.69
N SER A 181 10.91 -5.71 7.07
CA SER A 181 12.17 -5.10 6.63
C SER A 181 12.29 -5.16 5.09
N PRO A 182 12.64 -4.04 4.42
CA PRO A 182 12.92 -4.04 2.99
C PRO A 182 13.96 -5.07 2.55
N ASN A 183 14.95 -5.38 3.39
CA ASN A 183 15.99 -6.37 3.07
C ASN A 183 15.42 -7.78 2.88
N LEU A 184 14.43 -8.20 3.67
CA LEU A 184 13.81 -9.52 3.51
C LEU A 184 13.03 -9.61 2.19
N ILE A 185 12.36 -8.52 1.80
CA ILE A 185 11.66 -8.43 0.52
C ILE A 185 12.67 -8.42 -0.63
N ALA A 186 13.80 -7.71 -0.48
CA ALA A 186 14.86 -7.68 -1.48
C ALA A 186 15.50 -9.06 -1.71
N SER A 187 15.78 -9.82 -0.66
CA SER A 187 16.26 -11.21 -0.78
C SER A 187 15.28 -12.09 -1.56
N ALA A 188 13.98 -11.98 -1.27
CA ALA A 188 12.97 -12.71 -2.04
C ALA A 188 12.93 -12.25 -3.51
N ALA A 189 13.02 -10.94 -3.76
CA ALA A 189 12.97 -10.41 -5.12
C ALA A 189 14.16 -10.84 -5.99
N GLU A 190 15.33 -11.06 -5.39
CA GLU A 190 16.53 -11.59 -6.05
C GLU A 190 16.32 -13.03 -6.54
N GLU A 191 15.66 -13.88 -5.74
CA GLU A 191 15.34 -15.26 -6.11
C GLU A 191 14.20 -15.36 -7.14
N PHE A 192 13.28 -14.38 -7.15
CA PHE A 192 12.11 -14.34 -8.01
C PHE A 192 12.10 -13.12 -8.95
N PRO A 193 13.07 -12.98 -9.88
CA PRO A 193 13.27 -11.77 -10.69
C PRO A 193 12.12 -11.49 -11.68
N LYS A 194 11.25 -12.47 -11.93
CA LYS A 194 10.07 -12.32 -12.79
C LYS A 194 8.86 -11.71 -12.07
N VAL A 195 8.88 -11.67 -10.73
CA VAL A 195 7.79 -11.10 -9.94
C VAL A 195 8.11 -9.65 -9.64
N LYS A 196 7.22 -8.73 -10.02
CA LYS A 196 7.32 -7.33 -9.60
C LYS A 196 6.94 -7.25 -8.11
N MET A 197 7.87 -6.83 -7.26
CA MET A 197 7.65 -6.71 -5.81
C MET A 197 7.65 -5.25 -5.39
N ILE A 198 6.55 -4.79 -4.79
CA ILE A 198 6.36 -3.41 -4.35
C ILE A 198 6.53 -3.33 -2.84
N MET A 199 7.47 -2.50 -2.37
CA MET A 199 7.65 -2.17 -0.96
C MET A 199 6.77 -0.96 -0.60
N ALA A 200 5.71 -1.20 0.16
CA ALA A 200 4.84 -0.11 0.56
C ALA A 200 5.55 0.93 1.44
N HIS A 201 5.06 2.16 1.39
CA HIS A 201 5.51 3.27 2.25
C HIS A 201 7.00 3.62 2.14
N ALA A 202 7.64 3.19 1.04
CA ALA A 202 9.08 3.29 0.81
C ALA A 202 9.92 2.80 2.00
N GLY A 203 9.46 1.74 2.69
CA GLY A 203 10.13 1.17 3.85
C GLY A 203 10.14 2.05 5.11
N LEU A 204 9.44 3.19 5.11
CA LEU A 204 9.35 4.15 6.21
C LEU A 204 10.73 4.50 6.79
N GLU A 205 10.98 4.20 8.06
CA GLU A 205 12.25 4.48 8.73
C GLU A 205 13.42 3.65 8.17
N SER A 206 13.14 2.57 7.43
CA SER A 206 14.13 1.75 6.71
C SER A 206 14.24 2.12 5.24
N TRP A 207 13.89 3.36 4.87
CA TRP A 207 13.89 3.82 3.48
C TRP A 207 15.23 3.68 2.76
N GLU A 208 16.37 3.73 3.47
CA GLU A 208 17.69 3.52 2.84
C GLU A 208 17.83 2.10 2.28
N GLN A 209 17.32 1.10 3.00
CA GLN A 209 17.26 -0.29 2.54
C GLN A 209 16.33 -0.43 1.34
N CYS A 210 15.16 0.22 1.39
CA CYS A 210 14.20 0.24 0.29
C CYS A 210 14.79 0.91 -0.97
N ARG A 211 15.48 2.05 -0.80
CA ARG A 211 16.18 2.77 -1.87
C ARG A 211 17.25 1.90 -2.51
N LEU A 212 18.09 1.25 -1.71
CA LEU A 212 19.14 0.36 -2.20
C LEU A 212 18.54 -0.81 -3.01
N ALA A 213 17.50 -1.46 -2.49
CA ALA A 213 16.84 -2.56 -3.18
C ALA A 213 16.23 -2.12 -4.52
N CYS A 214 15.55 -0.98 -4.56
CA CYS A 214 14.97 -0.45 -5.79
C CYS A 214 16.02 -0.01 -6.82
N ALA A 215 17.17 0.51 -6.37
CA ALA A 215 18.29 0.87 -7.23
C ALA A 215 18.99 -0.37 -7.81
N ALA A 216 19.13 -1.43 -7.01
CA ALA A 216 19.89 -2.62 -7.39
C ALA A 216 19.06 -3.66 -8.17
N LEU A 217 17.76 -3.81 -7.87
CA LEU A 217 16.94 -4.90 -8.38
C LEU A 217 15.89 -4.38 -9.40
N PRO A 218 15.91 -4.85 -10.66
CA PRO A 218 14.99 -4.37 -11.71
C PRO A 218 13.50 -4.58 -11.41
N ASN A 219 13.15 -5.63 -10.66
CA ASN A 219 11.79 -6.03 -10.34
C ASN A 219 11.27 -5.49 -8.99
N VAL A 220 12.06 -4.69 -8.27
CA VAL A 220 11.63 -4.07 -6.99
C VAL A 220 11.21 -2.63 -7.21
N PHE A 221 10.09 -2.24 -6.60
CA PHE A 221 9.49 -0.90 -6.66
C PHE A 221 9.09 -0.45 -5.25
N MET A 222 8.74 0.82 -5.09
CA MET A 222 8.19 1.36 -3.85
C MET A 222 6.99 2.25 -4.10
N ASP A 223 6.11 2.38 -3.12
CA ASP A 223 5.12 3.45 -3.10
C ASP A 223 5.41 4.48 -2.01
N ILE A 224 4.90 5.71 -2.20
CA ILE A 224 5.14 6.84 -1.28
C ILE A 224 4.01 7.07 -0.28
N SER A 225 3.14 6.08 -0.07
CA SER A 225 2.07 6.23 0.90
C SER A 225 2.61 6.40 2.33
N ILE A 226 1.80 6.97 3.22
CA ILE A 226 2.16 7.43 4.58
C ILE A 226 3.21 8.57 4.62
N ARG A 227 4.00 8.81 3.55
CA ARG A 227 4.97 9.93 3.47
C ARG A 227 4.30 11.32 3.49
N GLN A 228 2.96 11.39 3.42
CA GLN A 228 2.18 12.59 3.74
C GLN A 228 2.54 13.17 5.11
N PHE A 229 2.89 12.31 6.07
CA PHE A 229 3.33 12.71 7.40
C PHE A 229 4.61 13.54 7.35
N ASP A 230 5.63 13.07 6.62
CA ASP A 230 6.90 13.79 6.47
C ASP A 230 6.67 15.12 5.78
N TYR A 231 5.84 15.13 4.74
CA TYR A 231 5.44 16.35 4.04
C TYR A 231 4.78 17.35 4.98
N GLN A 232 3.86 16.92 5.84
CA GLN A 232 3.19 17.79 6.79
C GLN A 232 4.12 18.33 7.89
N ILE A 233 5.06 17.52 8.35
CA ILE A 233 6.00 17.93 9.41
C ILE A 233 7.09 18.86 8.87
N ASN A 234 7.69 18.48 7.74
CA ASN A 234 8.76 19.23 7.12
C ASN A 234 8.78 19.00 5.60
N ARG A 235 8.09 19.89 4.88
CA ARG A 235 7.97 19.85 3.42
C ARG A 235 9.32 19.81 2.71
N GLN A 236 10.28 20.62 3.17
CA GLN A 236 11.59 20.67 2.51
C GLN A 236 12.30 19.32 2.63
N LYS A 237 12.35 18.73 3.83
CA LYS A 237 12.94 17.40 4.02
C LYS A 237 12.26 16.31 3.22
N PHE A 238 10.93 16.37 3.07
CA PHE A 238 10.21 15.46 2.20
C PHE A 238 10.65 15.60 0.74
N TYR A 239 10.79 16.82 0.23
CA TYR A 239 11.24 17.04 -1.15
C TYR A 239 12.72 16.68 -1.34
N ASP A 240 13.60 16.97 -0.38
CA ASP A 240 14.99 16.53 -0.40
C ASP A 240 15.06 15.00 -0.51
N TRP A 241 14.29 14.31 0.34
CA TRP A 241 14.17 12.85 0.29
C TRP A 241 13.63 12.35 -1.04
N LEU A 242 12.55 12.93 -1.57
CA LEU A 242 11.96 12.49 -2.84
C LEU A 242 12.96 12.67 -3.99
N ARG A 243 13.73 13.76 -4.00
CA ARG A 243 14.79 14.01 -4.98
C ARG A 243 15.87 12.93 -4.90
N ASP A 244 16.34 12.62 -3.69
CA ASP A 244 17.31 11.54 -3.46
C ASP A 244 16.77 10.19 -3.98
N MET A 245 15.50 9.86 -3.71
CA MET A 245 14.91 8.61 -4.20
C MET A 245 14.91 8.55 -5.73
N ILE A 246 14.53 9.64 -6.41
CA ILE A 246 14.51 9.67 -7.88
C ILE A 246 15.93 9.58 -8.44
N ASP A 247 16.90 10.31 -7.88
CA ASP A 247 18.27 10.33 -8.41
C ASP A 247 18.95 8.96 -8.31
N TRP A 248 18.67 8.21 -7.24
CA TRP A 248 19.27 6.91 -7.01
C TRP A 248 18.54 5.74 -7.69
N THR A 249 17.22 5.83 -7.85
CA THR A 249 16.40 4.69 -8.32
C THR A 249 15.77 4.93 -9.70
N GLY A 250 15.68 6.18 -10.13
CA GLY A 250 14.86 6.62 -11.25
C GLY A 250 13.37 6.74 -10.90
N PRO A 251 12.62 7.62 -11.57
CA PRO A 251 11.22 7.89 -11.22
C PRO A 251 10.30 6.68 -11.46
N TRP A 252 10.70 5.75 -12.34
CA TRP A 252 9.94 4.53 -12.65
C TRP A 252 9.86 3.53 -11.50
N LYS A 253 10.67 3.71 -10.45
CA LYS A 253 10.66 2.87 -9.25
C LYS A 253 9.69 3.35 -8.17
N ILE A 254 9.11 4.54 -8.34
CA ILE A 254 8.37 5.25 -7.30
C ILE A 254 6.91 5.39 -7.75
N LEU A 255 6.00 4.83 -6.94
CA LEU A 255 4.56 4.83 -7.21
C LEU A 255 3.87 5.87 -6.31
N PHE A 256 3.08 6.75 -6.91
CA PHE A 256 2.16 7.59 -6.13
C PHE A 256 1.15 6.70 -5.40
N ALA A 257 0.95 6.98 -4.11
CA ALA A 257 0.07 6.21 -3.27
C ALA A 257 -0.39 7.00 -2.05
N THR A 258 -1.61 6.74 -1.57
CA THR A 258 -2.17 7.43 -0.40
C THR A 258 -2.20 6.58 0.87
N ASP A 259 -2.34 5.26 0.75
CA ASP A 259 -2.74 4.36 1.83
C ASP A 259 -4.10 4.77 2.45
N ALA A 260 -4.96 5.38 1.63
CA ALA A 260 -6.29 5.82 2.04
C ALA A 260 -7.09 4.66 2.67
N PRO A 261 -7.93 4.96 3.69
CA PRO A 261 -8.39 6.29 4.07
C PRO A 261 -7.61 6.96 5.21
N LEU A 262 -6.76 6.26 5.97
CA LEU A 262 -6.23 6.80 7.23
C LEU A 262 -5.28 8.00 7.03
N PRO A 263 -4.31 7.97 6.11
CA PRO A 263 -3.42 9.10 5.90
C PRO A 263 -4.12 10.34 5.35
N THR A 264 -5.34 10.20 4.82
CA THR A 264 -6.13 11.35 4.33
C THR A 264 -6.57 12.29 5.45
N PHE A 265 -6.49 11.87 6.71
CA PHE A 265 -6.69 12.72 7.89
C PHE A 265 -5.46 13.58 8.22
N TYR A 266 -4.28 13.21 7.74
CA TYR A 266 -3.07 14.01 7.89
C TYR A 266 -2.96 15.00 6.73
N LEU A 267 -3.25 14.55 5.52
CA LEU A 267 -3.24 15.35 4.31
C LEU A 267 -4.35 14.91 3.36
N PRO A 268 -5.32 15.77 3.01
CA PRO A 268 -6.35 15.43 2.06
C PRO A 268 -5.77 14.90 0.73
N THR A 269 -6.42 13.89 0.14
CA THR A 269 -5.94 13.22 -1.08
C THR A 269 -5.62 14.20 -2.21
N LYS A 270 -6.48 15.19 -2.43
CA LYS A 270 -6.27 16.24 -3.43
C LYS A 270 -4.99 17.02 -3.18
N GLU A 271 -4.72 17.41 -1.93
CA GLU A 271 -3.50 18.12 -1.57
C GLU A 271 -2.25 17.23 -1.73
N TRP A 272 -2.37 15.93 -1.45
CA TRP A 272 -1.27 14.99 -1.68
C TRP A 272 -0.93 14.82 -3.17
N VAL A 273 -1.95 14.71 -4.03
CA VAL A 273 -1.76 14.76 -5.48
C VAL A 273 -1.06 16.06 -5.89
N GLN A 274 -1.47 17.21 -5.34
CA GLN A 274 -0.85 18.49 -5.66
C GLN A 274 0.60 18.58 -5.17
N ALA A 275 0.96 17.96 -4.04
CA ALA A 275 2.33 17.95 -3.54
C ALA A 275 3.31 17.33 -4.55
N ILE A 276 2.86 16.37 -5.35
CA ILE A 276 3.68 15.76 -6.42
C ILE A 276 3.47 16.46 -7.76
N LYS A 277 2.23 16.85 -8.08
CA LYS A 277 1.89 17.47 -9.37
C LYS A 277 2.48 18.87 -9.51
N GLU A 278 2.45 19.68 -8.46
CA GLU A 278 2.92 21.06 -8.42
C GLU A 278 3.75 21.28 -7.15
N PRO A 279 4.96 20.71 -7.09
CA PRO A 279 5.77 20.73 -5.87
C PRO A 279 6.16 22.17 -5.51
N LYS A 280 5.91 22.54 -4.25
CA LYS A 280 6.21 23.88 -3.71
C LYS A 280 7.56 23.86 -3.01
N THR A 281 8.63 23.90 -3.80
CA THR A 281 10.04 23.87 -3.35
C THR A 281 10.95 24.41 -4.45
N ASP A 282 12.17 24.79 -4.09
CA ASP A 282 13.21 25.20 -5.03
C ASP A 282 13.91 23.99 -5.70
N ILE A 283 13.63 22.76 -5.24
CA ILE A 283 14.12 21.53 -5.87
C ILE A 283 13.41 21.31 -7.21
N VAL A 284 14.19 21.00 -8.24
CA VAL A 284 13.66 20.74 -9.58
C VAL A 284 13.13 19.31 -9.69
N PHE A 285 11.84 19.20 -10.00
CA PHE A 285 11.19 17.98 -10.48
C PHE A 285 10.64 18.25 -11.87
N THR A 286 11.17 17.56 -12.87
CA THR A 286 10.74 17.72 -14.26
C THR A 286 9.27 17.34 -14.41
N LYS A 287 8.62 17.83 -15.47
CA LYS A 287 7.25 17.40 -15.80
C LYS A 287 7.18 15.88 -16.02
N GLU A 288 8.19 15.31 -16.67
CA GLU A 288 8.24 13.88 -16.96
C GLU A 288 8.34 13.03 -15.69
N GLU A 289 9.25 13.35 -14.76
CA GLU A 289 9.37 12.62 -13.48
C GLU A 289 8.06 12.63 -12.71
N ARG A 290 7.40 13.80 -12.61
CA ARG A 290 6.11 13.93 -11.91
C ARG A 290 5.03 13.08 -12.57
N GLU A 291 4.93 13.09 -13.90
CA GLU A 291 3.94 12.28 -14.63
C GLU A 291 4.20 10.78 -14.50
N ILE A 292 5.47 10.38 -14.44
CA ILE A 292 5.86 8.99 -14.20
C ILE A 292 5.38 8.54 -12.82
N ILE A 293 5.76 9.28 -11.77
CA ILE A 293 5.42 8.95 -10.38
C ILE A 293 3.90 8.96 -10.16
N LEU A 294 3.21 9.97 -10.70
CA LEU A 294 1.77 10.13 -10.53
C LEU A 294 0.94 9.02 -11.15
N GLY A 295 1.45 8.29 -12.15
CA GLY A 295 0.64 7.21 -12.75
C GLY A 295 1.31 6.31 -13.75
N ARG A 296 2.30 6.77 -14.55
CA ARG A 296 2.88 5.89 -15.58
C ARG A 296 3.67 4.72 -14.97
N ALA A 297 4.34 4.93 -13.85
CA ALA A 297 5.04 3.87 -13.14
C ALA A 297 4.05 2.81 -12.63
N ALA A 298 2.95 3.23 -12.01
CA ALA A 298 1.91 2.31 -11.54
C ALA A 298 1.24 1.56 -12.70
N GLU A 299 0.96 2.23 -13.83
CA GLU A 299 0.43 1.56 -15.03
C GLU A 299 1.43 0.52 -15.58
N ALA A 300 2.73 0.81 -15.57
CA ALA A 300 3.74 -0.16 -15.99
C ALA A 300 3.83 -1.38 -15.04
N VAL A 301 3.49 -1.20 -13.76
CA VAL A 301 3.52 -2.29 -12.76
C VAL A 301 2.25 -3.14 -12.81
N PHE A 302 1.08 -2.51 -12.81
CA PHE A 302 -0.23 -3.14 -12.63
C PHE A 302 -1.11 -3.25 -13.90
N GLY A 303 -0.74 -2.54 -14.97
CA GLY A 303 -1.49 -2.50 -16.24
C GLY A 303 -1.28 -3.72 -17.12
#